data_AF-A0A5M3WUD6-F1
#
_entry.id   AF-A0A5M3WUD6-F1
#
_cell.length_a   1.000
_cell.length_b   1.000
_cell.length_c   1.000
_cell.angle_alpha   90.00
_cell.angle_beta   90.00
_cell.angle_gamma   90.00
#
_symmetry.space_group_name_H-M   'P 1'
#
loop_
_entity.id
_entity.type
_entity.pdbx_description
1 polymer ?
#
loop_
_entity_poly.entity_id
_entity_poly.type
_entity_poly.pdbx_seq_one_letter_code
_entity_poly.pdbx_strand_id
1 'polypeptide(L)'
;MEELAKRFEEHRPRLRALAFGRLGPAVRPVLVNAAAGVIVVPRDRPVSVMGFTVRNGRIAAIDVLADPARLQRLDPALWAD
;
A
#
# COMPACT_ATOMS: atom_id res chain seq x y z
N MET A 1 1.37 19.92 7.71
CA MET A 1 0.91 18.50 7.71
C MET A 1 -0.40 18.32 6.97
N GLU A 2 -1.33 19.30 6.99
CA GLU A 2 -2.61 19.25 6.26
C GLU A 2 -2.50 19.30 4.72
N GLU A 3 -1.50 20.00 4.19
CA GLU A 3 -1.28 20.14 2.73
C GLU A 3 -0.94 18.80 2.05
N LEU A 4 -0.29 17.89 2.78
CA LEU A 4 0.09 16.58 2.29
C LEU A 4 -1.16 15.69 2.17
N ALA A 5 -2.01 15.65 3.20
CA ALA A 5 -3.27 14.91 3.20
C ALA A 5 -4.24 15.38 2.08
N LYS A 6 -4.28 16.70 1.82
CA LYS A 6 -5.17 17.30 0.80
C LYS A 6 -4.77 16.91 -0.63
N ARG A 7 -3.46 16.84 -0.92
CA ARG A 7 -2.92 16.45 -2.23
C ARG A 7 -3.02 14.94 -2.49
N PHE A 8 -3.08 14.13 -1.43
CA PHE A 8 -3.37 12.70 -1.47
C PHE A 8 -4.83 12.41 -1.88
N GLU A 9 -5.77 13.24 -1.44
CA GLU A 9 -7.20 13.09 -1.74
C GLU A 9 -7.51 13.22 -3.23
N GLU A 10 -6.85 14.16 -3.93
CA GLU A 10 -6.97 14.37 -5.36
C GLU A 10 -6.44 13.18 -6.20
N HIS A 11 -5.44 12.45 -5.70
CA HIS A 11 -4.75 11.39 -6.45
C HIS A 11 -5.15 9.98 -6.00
N ARG A 12 -5.94 9.87 -4.92
CA ARG A 12 -6.57 8.65 -4.39
C ARG A 12 -7.18 7.75 -5.48
N PRO A 13 -7.85 8.24 -6.53
CA PRO A 13 -8.42 7.38 -7.57
C PRO A 13 -7.37 6.79 -8.52
N ARG A 14 -6.29 7.53 -8.84
CA ARG A 14 -5.27 7.10 -9.81
C ARG A 14 -4.32 6.06 -9.23
N LEU A 15 -3.93 6.22 -7.97
CA LEU A 15 -3.10 5.22 -7.28
C LEU A 15 -3.87 3.93 -7.03
N ARG A 16 -5.16 4.02 -6.66
CA ARG A 16 -6.05 2.86 -6.65
C ARG A 16 -6.12 2.20 -8.03
N ALA A 17 -6.38 2.95 -9.09
CA ALA A 17 -6.49 2.40 -10.44
C ALA A 17 -5.21 1.67 -10.92
N LEU A 18 -4.02 2.20 -10.60
CA LEU A 18 -2.74 1.55 -10.92
C LEU A 18 -2.51 0.26 -10.12
N ALA A 19 -2.90 0.24 -8.84
CA ALA A 19 -2.76 -0.94 -7.99
C ALA A 19 -3.81 -2.03 -8.33
N PHE A 20 -5.08 -1.65 -8.46
CA PHE A 20 -6.19 -2.57 -8.74
C PHE A 20 -6.20 -3.10 -10.19
N GLY A 21 -5.81 -2.27 -11.17
CA GLY A 21 -5.89 -2.64 -12.58
C GLY A 21 -4.83 -3.65 -13.05
N ARG A 22 -3.74 -3.85 -12.29
CA ARG A 22 -2.61 -4.70 -12.70
C ARG A 22 -2.22 -5.82 -11.74
N LEU A 23 -2.62 -5.77 -10.45
CA LEU A 23 -2.03 -6.63 -9.42
C LEU A 23 -2.95 -7.77 -8.92
N GLY A 24 -4.21 -7.82 -9.37
CA GLY A 24 -5.13 -8.92 -9.10
C GLY A 24 -5.86 -8.84 -7.75
N PRO A 25 -6.81 -9.76 -7.49
CA PRO A 25 -7.74 -9.70 -6.35
C PRO A 25 -7.08 -9.88 -4.97
N ALA A 26 -5.82 -10.34 -4.93
CA ALA A 26 -5.07 -10.50 -3.70
C ALA A 26 -4.40 -9.20 -3.21
N VAL A 27 -4.55 -8.08 -3.93
CA VAL A 27 -3.86 -6.82 -3.59
C VAL A 27 -4.82 -5.83 -2.97
N ARG A 28 -4.42 -5.33 -1.79
CA ARG A 28 -5.20 -4.37 -1.02
C ARG A 28 -4.39 -3.11 -0.75
N PRO A 29 -4.94 -1.91 -0.95
CA PRO A 29 -4.26 -0.67 -0.60
C PRO A 29 -4.19 -0.52 0.91
N VAL A 30 -3.04 -0.08 1.42
CA VAL A 30 -2.81 0.18 2.84
C VAL A 30 -2.02 1.46 3.04
N LEU A 31 -2.03 2.00 4.25
CA LEU A 31 -1.09 3.04 4.66
C LEU A 31 0.10 2.37 5.35
N VAL A 32 1.31 2.67 4.86
CA VAL A 32 2.57 2.22 5.46
C VAL A 32 3.27 3.47 5.98
N ASN A 33 3.38 3.62 7.30
CA ASN A 33 3.97 4.82 7.92
C ASN A 33 3.36 6.13 7.39
N ALA A 34 2.03 6.17 7.26
CA ALA A 34 1.26 7.27 6.64
C ALA A 34 1.57 7.57 5.16
N ALA A 35 2.37 6.75 4.49
CA ALA A 35 2.60 6.78 3.05
C ALA A 35 1.75 5.74 2.31
N ALA A 36 1.60 5.92 0.99
CA ALA A 36 0.90 4.97 0.14
C ALA A 36 1.60 3.61 0.14
N GLY A 37 0.83 2.53 0.24
CA GLY A 37 1.34 1.18 0.10
C GLY A 37 0.30 0.21 -0.42
N VAL A 38 0.76 -1.00 -0.70
CA VAL A 38 -0.08 -2.16 -1.01
C VAL A 38 0.37 -3.35 -0.19
N ILE A 39 -0.59 -4.20 0.20
CA ILE A 39 -0.32 -5.50 0.78
C ILE A 39 -0.89 -6.58 -0.14
N VAL A 40 -0.15 -7.67 -0.29
CA VAL A 40 -0.53 -8.84 -1.07
C VAL A 40 -0.94 -9.94 -0.10
N VAL A 41 -2.19 -10.36 -0.18
CA VAL A 41 -2.84 -11.28 0.76
C VAL A 41 -3.59 -12.38 -0.01
N PRO A 42 -2.89 -13.38 -0.57
CA PRO A 42 -3.54 -14.58 -1.07
C PRO A 42 -4.10 -15.39 0.10
N ARG A 43 -5.39 -15.79 0.02
CA ARG A 43 -6.03 -16.70 0.99
C ARG A 43 -5.84 -16.26 2.46
N ASP A 44 -6.08 -14.99 2.72
CA ASP A 44 -6.01 -14.38 4.07
C ASP A 44 -4.64 -14.44 4.75
N ARG A 45 -3.58 -14.66 3.96
CA ARG A 45 -2.21 -14.67 4.46
C ARG A 45 -1.38 -13.58 3.77
N PRO A 46 -0.84 -12.60 4.50
CA PRO A 46 0.04 -11.60 3.90
C PRO A 46 1.35 -12.24 3.46
N VAL A 47 1.74 -11.97 2.20
CA VAL A 47 2.99 -12.48 1.61
C VAL A 47 3.96 -11.36 1.24
N SER A 48 3.48 -10.12 1.12
CA SER A 48 4.32 -8.96 0.84
C SER A 48 3.60 -7.67 1.20
N VAL A 49 4.35 -6.68 1.69
CA VAL A 49 3.94 -5.27 1.76
C VAL A 49 4.89 -4.45 0.90
N MET A 50 4.34 -3.57 0.06
CA MET A 50 5.10 -2.61 -0.73
C MET A 50 4.75 -1.19 -0.25
N GLY A 51 5.76 -0.42 0.14
CA GLY A 51 5.64 1.00 0.45
C GLY A 51 6.13 1.86 -0.72
N PHE A 52 5.46 2.99 -0.97
CA PHE A 52 5.82 3.92 -2.04
C PHE A 52 6.29 5.24 -1.45
N THR A 53 7.50 5.65 -1.82
CA THR A 53 7.93 7.04 -1.63
C THR A 53 7.50 7.85 -2.84
N VAL A 54 6.63 8.85 -2.65
CA VAL A 54 6.15 9.73 -3.73
C VAL A 54 6.79 11.11 -3.58
N ARG A 55 7.43 11.60 -4.64
CA ARG A 55 7.98 12.96 -4.72
C ARG A 55 7.50 13.62 -6.01
N ASN A 56 7.00 14.85 -5.93
CA ASN A 56 6.54 15.62 -7.09
C ASN A 56 5.52 14.86 -7.97
N GLY A 57 4.60 14.11 -7.34
CA GLY A 57 3.59 13.33 -8.04
C GLY A 57 4.11 12.07 -8.76
N ARG A 58 5.36 11.66 -8.51
CA ARG A 58 5.97 10.45 -9.08
C ARG A 58 6.47 9.51 -7.98
N ILE A 59 6.43 8.21 -8.23
CA ILE A 59 7.05 7.20 -7.35
C ILE A 59 8.57 7.34 -7.48
N ALA A 60 9.22 7.78 -6.41
CA ALA A 60 10.67 7.95 -6.32
C ALA A 60 11.37 6.70 -5.76
N ALA A 61 10.65 5.88 -4.98
CA ALA A 61 11.15 4.60 -4.49
C ALA A 61 9.99 3.63 -4.21
N ILE A 62 10.31 2.33 -4.28
CA ILE A 62 9.44 1.23 -3.87
C ILE A 62 10.23 0.37 -2.90
N ASP A 63 9.71 0.23 -1.68
CA ASP A 63 10.30 -0.61 -0.63
C ASP A 63 9.42 -1.86 -0.46
N VAL A 64 10.02 -3.05 -0.50
CA VAL A 64 9.29 -4.33 -0.42
C VAL A 64 9.69 -5.10 0.82
N LEU A 65 8.71 -5.47 1.64
CA LEU A 65 8.87 -6.34 2.79
C LEU A 65 8.17 -7.68 2.52
N ALA A 66 8.97 -8.75 2.38
CA ALA A 66 8.49 -10.12 2.16
C ALA A 66 8.91 -11.09 3.29
N ASP A 67 9.49 -10.58 4.39
CA ASP A 67 9.91 -11.39 5.53
C ASP A 67 8.67 -11.98 6.27
N PRO A 68 8.48 -13.31 6.26
CA PRO A 68 7.29 -13.92 6.85
C PRO A 68 7.15 -13.66 8.35
N ALA A 69 8.26 -13.57 9.09
CA ALA A 69 8.23 -13.34 10.54
C ALA A 69 7.77 -11.91 10.85
N ARG A 70 8.15 -10.94 10.01
CA ARG A 70 7.69 -9.55 10.16
C ARG A 70 6.24 -9.38 9.71
N LEU A 71 5.83 -10.06 8.65
CA LEU A 71 4.46 -10.00 8.13
C LEU A 71 3.43 -10.57 9.12
N GLN A 72 3.78 -11.63 9.85
CA GLN A 72 2.91 -12.22 10.90
C GLN A 72 2.65 -11.27 12.09
N ARG A 73 3.43 -10.20 12.22
CA ARG A 73 3.27 -9.20 13.31
C ARG A 73 2.38 -8.04 12.91
N LEU A 74 1.95 -7.96 11.65
CA LEU A 74 1.04 -6.92 11.19
C LEU A 74 -0.36 -7.21 11.69
N ASP A 75 -1.06 -6.16 12.14
CA ASP A 75 -2.47 -6.27 12.50
C ASP A 75 -3.30 -6.61 11.25
N PRO A 76 -4.01 -7.75 11.22
CA PRO A 76 -4.89 -8.10 10.11
C PRO A 76 -5.98 -7.05 9.83
N ALA A 77 -6.43 -6.29 10.84
CA ALA A 77 -7.44 -5.25 10.68
C ALA A 77 -7.01 -4.09 9.76
N LEU A 78 -5.70 -3.95 9.49
CA LEU A 78 -5.17 -2.91 8.60
C LEU A 78 -5.42 -3.22 7.11
N TRP A 79 -5.79 -4.46 6.80
CA TRP A 79 -5.99 -4.91 5.42
C TRP A 79 -7.15 -5.88 5.25
N ALA A 80 -7.76 -6.38 6.32
CA ALA A 80 -9.08 -6.98 6.28
C ALA A 80 -10.11 -5.91 5.89
N ASP A 81 -11.08 -6.30 5.07
CA ASP A 81 -12.28 -5.47 4.80
C ASP A 81 -13.30 -5.74 5.90
#